data_AF-A0A4Q9PFH3-F1
#
_entry.id   AF-A0A4Q9PFH3-F1
#
_cell.length_a   1.000
_cell.length_b   1.000
_cell.length_c   1.000
_cell.angle_alpha   90.00
_cell.angle_beta   90.00
_cell.angle_gamma   90.00
#
_symmetry.space_group_name_H-M   'P 1'
#
loop_
_entity.id
_entity.type
_entity.pdbx_description
1 polymer ?
#
loop_
_entity_poly.entity_id
_entity_poly.type
_entity_poly.pdbx_seq_one_letter_code
_entity_poly.pdbx_strand_id
1 'polypeptide(L)'
;MADKLCRNARLNNPLPPDTDFSEEESKELQTLTHLPLVECSCYPAFSAKYLTRLDSSLRPLKRETQRKAISTYIQILSLLPDPTDNPYLGKFLQSPNAAGLPNLVASNFVQGIDWLRPSGPGHICTLLIHFLFWCDTSFGDDNKASIDKATRDALAARVADILAQPGIDRLPESQLIKLERLKGILISIEYMPGGYYLQSTNDFLKGQIRGQEECLACMDEDPGMLCSQCKAVRFCGKECQLKAWRSGHKNRCWVMVE
;
A
#
# COMPACT_ATOMS: atom_id res chain seq x y z
N MET A 1 10.15 -14.84 7.19
CA MET A 1 10.02 -14.31 5.81
C MET A 1 10.10 -12.79 5.77
N ALA A 2 9.23 -12.06 6.50
CA ALA A 2 9.29 -10.59 6.59
C ALA A 2 10.70 -10.06 6.89
N ASP A 3 11.38 -10.63 7.89
CA ASP A 3 12.74 -10.24 8.26
C ASP A 3 13.80 -10.57 7.17
N LYS A 4 13.54 -11.59 6.33
CA LYS A 4 14.40 -11.92 5.17
C LYS A 4 14.18 -10.89 4.05
N LEU A 5 12.93 -10.55 3.75
CA LEU A 5 12.60 -9.49 2.78
C LEU A 5 13.21 -8.15 3.21
N CYS A 6 13.09 -7.78 4.49
CA CYS A 6 13.69 -6.57 5.06
C CYS A 6 15.23 -6.54 4.90
N ARG A 7 15.91 -7.64 5.23
CA ARG A 7 17.37 -7.75 5.07
C ARG A 7 17.80 -7.61 3.61
N ASN A 8 17.18 -8.35 2.71
CA ASN A 8 17.52 -8.33 1.29
C ASN A 8 17.16 -6.98 0.65
N ALA A 9 16.10 -6.31 1.12
CA ALA A 9 15.73 -4.97 0.68
C ALA A 9 16.60 -3.88 1.31
N ARG A 10 17.63 -4.25 2.08
CA ARG A 10 18.57 -3.32 2.73
C ARG A 10 17.91 -2.29 3.64
N LEU A 11 16.74 -2.58 4.22
CA LEU A 11 16.02 -1.62 5.07
C LEU A 11 16.68 -1.37 6.44
N ASN A 12 17.53 -2.31 6.89
CA ASN A 12 18.34 -2.14 8.11
C ASN A 12 19.76 -1.62 7.82
N ASN A 13 20.19 -1.68 6.57
CA ASN A 13 21.50 -1.22 6.14
C ASN A 13 21.35 -0.59 4.74
N PRO A 14 20.85 0.66 4.67
CA PRO A 14 20.48 1.31 3.43
C PRO A 14 21.62 1.36 2.42
N LEU A 15 21.25 1.46 1.14
CA LEU A 15 22.22 1.65 0.06
C LEU A 15 23.05 2.93 0.30
N PRO A 16 24.36 2.90 0.02
CA PRO A 16 25.15 4.12 -0.01
C PRO A 16 24.55 5.13 -1.01
N PRO A 17 24.80 6.44 -0.83
CA PRO A 17 24.39 7.44 -1.79
C PRO A 17 24.85 7.09 -3.20
N ASP A 18 23.95 7.30 -4.17
CA ASP A 18 24.22 7.11 -5.59
C ASP A 18 24.65 5.67 -6.00
N THR A 19 24.33 4.69 -5.15
CA THR A 19 24.57 3.26 -5.39
C THR A 19 23.25 2.51 -5.50
N ASP A 20 23.08 1.74 -6.58
CA ASP A 20 21.91 0.91 -6.81
C ASP A 20 22.14 -0.55 -6.40
N PHE A 21 21.09 -1.36 -6.40
CA PHE A 21 21.20 -2.81 -6.18
C PHE A 21 22.06 -3.48 -7.27
N SER A 22 22.90 -4.43 -6.84
CA SER A 22 23.57 -5.32 -7.80
C SER A 22 22.56 -6.24 -8.51
N GLU A 23 22.98 -6.87 -9.59
CA GLU A 23 22.15 -7.86 -10.30
C GLU A 23 21.80 -9.06 -9.41
N GLU A 24 22.75 -9.50 -8.60
CA GLU A 24 22.58 -10.60 -7.66
C GLU A 24 21.56 -10.25 -6.58
N GLU A 25 21.67 -9.06 -5.99
CA GLU A 25 20.73 -8.58 -4.98
C GLU A 25 19.32 -8.43 -5.54
N SER A 26 19.21 -7.88 -6.75
CA SER A 26 17.94 -7.72 -7.45
C SER A 26 17.27 -9.08 -7.70
N LYS A 27 18.04 -10.10 -8.13
CA LYS A 27 17.53 -11.47 -8.34
C LYS A 27 17.07 -12.13 -7.04
N GLU A 28 17.83 -11.96 -5.97
CA GLU A 28 17.45 -12.51 -4.66
C GLU A 28 16.15 -11.87 -4.14
N LEU A 29 16.05 -10.54 -4.23
CA LEU A 29 14.82 -9.81 -3.90
C LEU A 29 13.64 -10.27 -4.75
N GLN A 30 13.88 -10.45 -6.04
CA GLN A 30 12.84 -10.89 -6.96
C GLN A 30 12.29 -12.26 -6.57
N THR A 31 13.18 -13.19 -6.22
CA THR A 31 12.83 -14.53 -5.75
C THR A 31 11.95 -14.48 -4.49
N LEU A 32 12.20 -13.53 -3.58
CA LEU A 32 11.39 -13.36 -2.36
C LEU A 32 10.01 -12.75 -2.65
N THR A 33 9.89 -11.88 -3.65
CA THR A 33 8.60 -11.27 -4.02
C THR A 33 7.68 -12.19 -4.82
N HIS A 34 8.22 -13.23 -5.47
CA HIS A 34 7.46 -14.23 -6.24
C HIS A 34 6.59 -15.18 -5.42
N LEU A 35 6.62 -15.10 -4.09
CA LEU A 35 5.85 -15.99 -3.24
C LEU A 35 4.34 -15.68 -3.32
N PRO A 36 3.47 -16.71 -3.35
CA PRO A 36 2.04 -16.52 -3.52
C PRO A 36 1.45 -15.66 -2.39
N LEU A 37 0.76 -14.58 -2.79
CA LEU A 37 0.11 -13.60 -1.90
C LEU A 37 -0.96 -14.24 -0.98
N VAL A 38 -1.55 -15.36 -1.41
CA VAL A 38 -2.76 -15.95 -0.83
C VAL A 38 -2.51 -16.70 0.49
N GLU A 39 -1.27 -17.10 0.77
CA GLU A 39 -0.95 -17.94 1.95
C GLU A 39 0.04 -17.28 2.92
N CYS A 40 0.58 -16.12 2.57
CA CYS A 40 1.71 -15.56 3.29
C CYS A 40 1.28 -14.49 4.30
N SER A 41 1.16 -14.88 5.58
CA SER A 41 1.12 -13.95 6.73
C SER A 41 2.33 -13.00 6.79
N CYS A 42 3.31 -13.17 5.89
CA CYS A 42 4.51 -12.38 5.80
C CYS A 42 4.29 -10.92 5.40
N TYR A 43 3.32 -10.58 4.54
CA TYR A 43 3.15 -9.19 4.10
C TYR A 43 2.49 -8.30 5.18
N PRO A 44 1.45 -8.74 5.89
CA PRO A 44 0.98 -8.01 7.07
C PRO A 44 2.05 -7.93 8.18
N ALA A 45 2.81 -9.01 8.41
CA ALA A 45 3.94 -8.97 9.36
C ALA A 45 5.04 -7.98 8.92
N PHE A 46 5.32 -7.91 7.62
CA PHE A 46 6.26 -6.93 7.06
C PHE A 46 5.73 -5.51 7.24
N SER A 47 4.45 -5.29 6.96
CA SER A 47 3.78 -3.99 7.14
C SER A 47 3.87 -3.52 8.58
N ALA A 48 3.60 -4.42 9.55
CA ALA A 48 3.66 -4.11 10.98
C ALA A 48 5.06 -3.72 11.49
N LYS A 49 6.12 -4.29 10.89
CA LYS A 49 7.50 -4.16 11.38
C LYS A 49 8.37 -3.18 10.61
N TYR A 50 8.14 -3.03 9.30
CA TYR A 50 9.13 -2.47 8.37
C TYR A 50 8.57 -1.42 7.41
N LEU A 51 7.27 -1.13 7.44
CA LEU A 51 6.65 -0.17 6.51
C LEU A 51 7.24 1.24 6.65
N THR A 52 7.36 1.75 7.88
CA THR A 52 7.99 3.07 8.15
C THR A 52 9.44 3.11 7.63
N ARG A 53 10.19 2.01 7.77
CA ARG A 53 11.58 1.92 7.29
C ARG A 53 11.64 1.90 5.77
N LEU A 54 10.74 1.16 5.12
CA LEU A 54 10.65 1.12 3.65
C LEU A 54 10.38 2.52 3.08
N ASP A 55 9.44 3.25 3.66
CA ASP A 55 9.16 4.65 3.28
C ASP A 55 10.38 5.55 3.50
N SER A 56 11.01 5.45 4.67
CA SER A 56 12.21 6.24 5.02
C SER A 56 13.40 5.94 4.10
N SER A 57 13.53 4.69 3.63
CA SER A 57 14.56 4.28 2.67
C SER A 57 14.25 4.70 1.24
N LEU A 58 12.97 4.87 0.87
CA LEU A 58 12.55 5.26 -0.47
C LEU A 58 12.69 6.76 -0.73
N ARG A 59 12.32 7.61 0.24
CA ARG A 59 12.32 9.08 0.11
C ARG A 59 13.64 9.72 -0.35
N PRO A 60 14.83 9.33 0.16
CA PRO A 60 16.08 9.99 -0.20
C PRO A 60 16.67 9.48 -1.53
N LEU A 61 16.09 8.46 -2.16
CA LEU A 61 16.64 7.87 -3.38
C LEU A 61 16.52 8.82 -4.56
N LYS A 62 17.56 8.84 -5.38
CA LYS A 62 17.59 9.60 -6.63
C LYS A 62 17.34 8.70 -7.83
N ARG A 63 16.51 9.15 -8.75
CA ARG A 63 16.11 8.36 -9.91
C ARG A 63 17.26 8.13 -10.88
N GLU A 64 18.17 9.10 -10.99
CA GLU A 64 19.30 9.09 -11.91
C GLU A 64 20.31 7.99 -11.57
N THR A 65 20.45 7.69 -10.27
CA THR A 65 21.50 6.79 -9.76
C THR A 65 20.95 5.51 -9.13
N GLN A 66 19.68 5.48 -8.70
CA GLN A 66 19.11 4.39 -7.88
C GLN A 66 17.74 3.90 -8.40
N ARG A 67 17.59 3.83 -9.73
CA ARG A 67 16.34 3.44 -10.40
C ARG A 67 15.83 2.05 -10.00
N LYS A 68 16.71 1.05 -9.85
CA LYS A 68 16.29 -0.31 -9.46
C LYS A 68 15.82 -0.33 -8.02
N ALA A 69 16.49 0.38 -7.13
CA ALA A 69 16.09 0.49 -5.73
C ALA A 69 14.70 1.11 -5.58
N ILE A 70 14.45 2.24 -6.26
CA ILE A 70 13.12 2.88 -6.31
C ILE A 70 12.07 1.90 -6.83
N SER A 71 12.34 1.26 -7.97
CA SER A 71 11.40 0.33 -8.60
C SER A 71 11.10 -0.86 -7.69
N THR A 72 12.11 -1.39 -7.02
CA THR A 72 11.99 -2.51 -6.08
C THR A 72 11.18 -2.15 -4.84
N TYR A 73 11.40 -0.96 -4.26
CA TYR A 73 10.66 -0.52 -3.09
C TYR A 73 9.19 -0.23 -3.41
N ILE A 74 8.91 0.40 -4.55
CA ILE A 74 7.54 0.57 -5.05
C ILE A 74 6.89 -0.78 -5.33
N GLN A 75 7.63 -1.74 -5.90
CA GLN A 75 7.15 -3.09 -6.13
C GLN A 75 6.76 -3.77 -4.80
N ILE A 76 7.60 -3.70 -3.77
CA ILE A 76 7.28 -4.24 -2.44
C ILE A 76 6.01 -3.60 -1.88
N LEU A 77 5.86 -2.27 -1.96
CA LEU A 77 4.64 -1.57 -1.56
C LEU A 77 3.41 -2.06 -2.33
N SER A 78 3.54 -2.28 -3.64
CA SER A 78 2.45 -2.72 -4.52
C SER A 78 1.96 -4.15 -4.26
N LEU A 79 2.75 -4.94 -3.53
CA LEU A 79 2.43 -6.32 -3.17
C LEU A 79 1.81 -6.42 -1.76
N LEU A 80 1.75 -5.32 -1.00
CA LEU A 80 1.08 -5.33 0.29
C LEU A 80 -0.43 -5.54 0.11
N PRO A 81 -1.09 -6.36 0.96
CA PRO A 81 -2.52 -6.60 0.88
C PRO A 81 -3.33 -5.32 1.06
N ASP A 82 -4.59 -5.37 0.60
CA ASP A 82 -5.55 -4.28 0.74
C ASP A 82 -5.60 -3.78 2.20
N PRO A 83 -5.64 -2.45 2.44
CA PRO A 83 -5.77 -1.91 3.78
C PRO A 83 -6.95 -2.45 4.61
N THR A 84 -8.02 -2.97 3.98
CA THR A 84 -9.11 -3.65 4.70
C THR A 84 -8.66 -4.97 5.35
N ASP A 85 -7.72 -5.67 4.72
CA ASP A 85 -7.13 -6.92 5.22
C ASP A 85 -5.78 -6.70 5.94
N ASN A 86 -5.21 -5.50 5.81
CA ASN A 86 -3.93 -5.11 6.35
C ASN A 86 -4.04 -3.82 7.19
N PRO A 87 -4.43 -3.93 8.48
CA PRO A 87 -4.65 -2.76 9.33
C PRO A 87 -3.38 -1.93 9.54
N TYR A 88 -2.20 -2.52 9.37
CA TYR A 88 -0.91 -1.84 9.49
C TYR A 88 -0.70 -0.86 8.35
N LEU A 89 -0.97 -1.30 7.12
CA LEU A 89 -0.93 -0.43 5.95
C LEU A 89 -2.01 0.66 6.06
N GLY A 90 -3.25 0.28 6.39
CA GLY A 90 -4.35 1.25 6.52
C GLY A 90 -4.09 2.36 7.53
N LYS A 91 -3.48 2.02 8.68
CA LYS A 91 -3.08 3.03 9.69
C LYS A 91 -1.92 3.89 9.22
N PHE A 92 -0.91 3.30 8.59
CA PHE A 92 0.21 4.05 8.05
C PHE A 92 -0.25 5.08 7.00
N LEU A 93 -1.11 4.68 6.06
CA LEU A 93 -1.62 5.55 5.00
C LEU A 93 -2.44 6.74 5.54
N GLN A 94 -3.12 6.56 6.68
CA GLN A 94 -3.87 7.61 7.37
C GLN A 94 -3.01 8.47 8.31
N SER A 95 -1.74 8.10 8.51
CA SER A 95 -0.84 8.85 9.38
C SER A 95 -0.12 9.97 8.62
N PRO A 96 0.33 11.03 9.31
CA PRO A 96 1.17 12.06 8.69
C PRO A 96 2.45 11.52 8.03
N ASN A 97 2.93 10.35 8.45
CA ASN A 97 4.11 9.71 7.86
C ASN A 97 3.91 9.33 6.38
N ALA A 98 2.67 9.17 5.92
CA ALA A 98 2.38 8.91 4.52
C ALA A 98 2.43 10.17 3.63
N ALA A 99 2.50 11.37 4.21
CA ALA A 99 2.53 12.62 3.44
C ALA A 99 3.69 12.63 2.43
N GLY A 100 3.41 13.04 1.19
CA GLY A 100 4.37 13.07 0.08
C GLY A 100 4.68 11.71 -0.57
N LEU A 101 4.44 10.58 0.09
CA LEU A 101 4.63 9.25 -0.51
C LEU A 101 3.73 9.01 -1.74
N PRO A 102 2.43 9.39 -1.75
CA PRO A 102 1.58 9.27 -2.93
C PRO A 102 2.17 9.98 -4.17
N ASN A 103 2.62 11.23 -4.01
CA ASN A 103 3.26 12.00 -5.08
C ASN A 103 4.58 11.36 -5.55
N LEU A 104 5.40 10.85 -4.62
CA LEU A 104 6.67 10.17 -4.95
C LEU A 104 6.44 8.92 -5.81
N VAL A 105 5.45 8.09 -5.46
CA VAL A 105 5.15 6.88 -6.22
C VAL A 105 4.49 7.23 -7.56
N ALA A 106 3.53 8.15 -7.58
CA ALA A 106 2.83 8.57 -8.79
C ALA A 106 3.79 9.19 -9.82
N SER A 107 4.66 10.10 -9.39
CA SER A 107 5.66 10.73 -10.26
C SER A 107 6.65 9.71 -10.85
N ASN A 108 7.08 8.71 -10.08
CA ASN A 108 7.93 7.64 -10.59
C ASN A 108 7.18 6.75 -11.60
N PHE A 109 5.91 6.44 -11.37
CA PHE A 109 5.08 5.69 -12.31
C PHE A 109 4.91 6.43 -13.64
N VAL A 110 4.64 7.75 -13.58
CA VAL A 110 4.56 8.64 -14.76
C VAL A 110 5.86 8.61 -15.56
N GLN A 111 7.01 8.74 -14.88
CA GLN A 111 8.32 8.72 -15.52
C GLN A 111 8.76 7.33 -15.99
N GLY A 112 8.05 6.27 -15.58
CA GLY A 112 8.33 4.87 -15.87
C GLY A 112 9.03 4.15 -14.72
N ILE A 113 8.54 2.96 -14.38
CA ILE A 113 9.12 2.08 -13.35
C ILE A 113 9.46 0.75 -14.01
N ASP A 114 10.58 0.16 -13.62
CA ASP A 114 10.90 -1.21 -14.02
C ASP A 114 10.16 -2.17 -13.10
N TRP A 115 9.02 -2.71 -13.53
CA TRP A 115 8.31 -3.71 -12.75
C TRP A 115 8.69 -5.13 -13.18
N LEU A 116 8.96 -5.98 -12.20
CA LEU A 116 9.22 -7.40 -12.40
C LEU A 116 8.04 -8.22 -11.85
N ARG A 117 7.71 -9.32 -12.53
CA ARG A 117 6.68 -10.27 -12.09
C ARG A 117 7.02 -10.76 -10.68
N PRO A 118 6.10 -10.90 -9.72
CA PRO A 118 4.66 -11.00 -9.94
C PRO A 118 3.94 -9.66 -10.00
N SER A 119 4.65 -8.55 -9.71
CA SER A 119 4.07 -7.22 -9.87
C SER A 119 3.89 -6.86 -11.35
N GLY A 120 3.22 -5.74 -11.58
CA GLY A 120 2.89 -5.23 -12.90
C GLY A 120 2.19 -3.88 -12.79
N PRO A 121 1.83 -3.27 -13.93
CA PRO A 121 1.22 -1.96 -13.95
C PRO A 121 -0.10 -1.93 -13.15
N GLY A 122 -0.87 -3.02 -13.13
CA GLY A 122 -2.10 -3.13 -12.34
C GLY A 122 -1.88 -3.23 -10.84
N HIS A 123 -0.77 -3.83 -10.38
CA HIS A 123 -0.41 -3.83 -8.95
C HIS A 123 -0.03 -2.43 -8.48
N ILE A 124 0.78 -1.71 -9.27
CA ILE A 124 1.12 -0.31 -8.95
C ILE A 124 -0.12 0.58 -9.02
N CYS A 125 -1.02 0.36 -9.98
CA CYS A 125 -2.31 1.05 -10.02
C CYS A 125 -3.15 0.75 -8.77
N THR A 126 -3.11 -0.48 -8.26
CA THR A 126 -3.79 -0.84 -7.00
C THR A 126 -3.21 -0.06 -5.81
N LEU A 127 -1.88 0.06 -5.73
CA LEU A 127 -1.21 0.91 -4.72
C LEU A 127 -1.62 2.38 -4.84
N LEU A 128 -1.65 2.93 -6.06
CA LEU A 128 -2.09 4.31 -6.30
C LEU A 128 -3.56 4.52 -5.90
N ILE A 129 -4.43 3.54 -6.17
CA ILE A 129 -5.82 3.54 -5.68
C ILE A 129 -5.85 3.53 -4.15
N HIS A 130 -4.99 2.76 -3.49
CA HIS A 130 -4.91 2.78 -2.03
C HIS A 130 -4.50 4.16 -1.50
N PHE A 131 -3.53 4.83 -2.12
CA PHE A 131 -3.18 6.20 -1.74
C PHE A 131 -4.35 7.17 -1.90
N LEU A 132 -5.11 7.06 -2.99
CA LEU A 132 -6.27 7.92 -3.22
C LEU A 132 -7.40 7.67 -2.22
N PHE A 133 -7.65 6.40 -1.85
CA PHE A 133 -8.75 6.06 -0.96
C PHE A 133 -8.42 6.13 0.53
N TRP A 134 -7.16 6.01 0.93
CA TRP A 134 -6.78 5.88 2.35
C TRP A 134 -5.97 7.03 2.91
N CYS A 135 -5.28 7.80 2.08
CA CYS A 135 -4.55 8.98 2.55
C CYS A 135 -5.46 10.20 2.65
N ASP A 136 -5.10 11.11 3.54
CA ASP A 136 -5.81 12.38 3.70
C ASP A 136 -5.71 13.22 2.42
N THR A 137 -6.84 13.79 2.00
CA THR A 137 -6.92 14.64 0.81
C THR A 137 -6.11 15.93 0.94
N SER A 138 -5.83 16.37 2.17
CA SER A 138 -4.96 17.52 2.46
C SER A 138 -3.48 17.27 2.17
N PHE A 139 -3.08 16.03 1.86
CA PHE A 139 -1.71 15.75 1.44
C PHE A 139 -1.40 16.25 0.02
N GLY A 140 -2.42 16.47 -0.80
CA GLY A 140 -2.28 17.10 -2.11
C GLY A 140 -2.48 18.62 -2.07
N ASP A 141 -2.11 19.28 -3.15
CA ASP A 141 -2.12 20.74 -3.30
C ASP A 141 -3.52 21.39 -3.43
N ASP A 142 -4.54 20.64 -3.84
CA ASP A 142 -5.88 21.17 -4.13
C ASP A 142 -6.99 20.61 -3.23
N ASN A 143 -6.63 19.84 -2.20
CA ASN A 143 -7.55 19.17 -1.26
C ASN A 143 -8.56 18.22 -1.91
N LYS A 144 -8.39 17.85 -3.19
CA LYS A 144 -9.26 16.86 -3.85
C LYS A 144 -8.78 15.43 -3.64
N ALA A 145 -7.47 15.24 -3.49
CA ALA A 145 -6.82 13.95 -3.36
C ALA A 145 -5.46 14.08 -2.70
N SER A 146 -4.90 12.96 -2.24
CA SER A 146 -3.58 12.87 -1.60
C SER A 146 -2.39 13.02 -2.57
N ILE A 147 -2.65 13.17 -3.87
CA ILE A 147 -1.67 13.35 -4.95
C ILE A 147 -1.95 14.72 -5.57
N ASP A 148 -0.91 15.50 -5.85
CA ASP A 148 -1.00 16.86 -6.38
C ASP A 148 -1.67 16.88 -7.75
N LYS A 149 -2.42 17.93 -8.07
CA LYS A 149 -3.19 18.03 -9.31
C LYS A 149 -2.34 17.79 -10.55
N ALA A 150 -1.20 18.45 -10.67
CA ALA A 150 -0.32 18.28 -11.83
C ALA A 150 0.17 16.83 -11.98
N THR A 151 0.47 16.17 -10.86
CA THR A 151 0.87 14.75 -10.84
C THR A 151 -0.29 13.83 -11.22
N ARG A 152 -1.52 14.14 -10.78
CA ARG A 152 -2.73 13.38 -11.16
C ARG A 152 -3.04 13.51 -12.65
N ASP A 153 -2.92 14.70 -13.21
CA ASP A 153 -3.15 14.95 -14.64
C ASP A 153 -2.12 14.15 -15.49
N ALA A 154 -0.85 14.18 -15.10
CA ALA A 154 0.20 13.40 -15.76
C ALA A 154 -0.01 11.88 -15.57
N LEU A 155 -0.50 11.45 -14.40
CA LEU A 155 -0.84 10.06 -14.14
C LEU A 155 -2.00 9.58 -15.01
N ALA A 156 -3.05 10.39 -15.17
CA ALA A 156 -4.19 10.08 -16.03
C ALA A 156 -3.76 9.91 -17.50
N ALA A 157 -2.91 10.82 -18.00
CA ALA A 157 -2.33 10.71 -19.33
C ALA A 157 -1.50 9.43 -19.47
N ARG A 158 -0.61 9.14 -18.51
CA ARG A 158 0.22 7.94 -18.53
C ARG A 158 -0.59 6.64 -18.56
N VAL A 159 -1.66 6.56 -17.77
CA VAL A 159 -2.55 5.38 -17.74
C VAL A 159 -3.27 5.24 -19.08
N ALA A 160 -3.76 6.34 -19.66
CA ALA A 160 -4.38 6.32 -20.98
C ALA A 160 -3.40 5.85 -22.07
N ASP A 161 -2.15 6.31 -22.03
CA ASP A 161 -1.11 5.88 -22.96
C ASP A 161 -0.84 4.37 -22.85
N ILE A 162 -0.74 3.84 -21.63
CA ILE A 162 -0.54 2.40 -21.41
C ILE A 162 -1.73 1.61 -21.98
N LEU A 163 -2.96 2.06 -21.75
CA LEU A 163 -4.16 1.40 -22.26
C LEU A 163 -4.28 1.47 -23.79
N ALA A 164 -3.68 2.47 -24.43
CA ALA A 164 -3.65 2.61 -25.89
C ALA A 164 -2.51 1.85 -26.58
N GLN A 165 -1.57 1.27 -25.83
CA GLN A 165 -0.42 0.58 -26.41
C GLN A 165 -0.84 -0.70 -27.17
N PRO A 166 -0.29 -0.94 -28.37
CA PRO A 166 -0.46 -2.22 -29.05
C PRO A 166 0.06 -3.38 -28.18
N GLY A 167 -0.73 -4.45 -28.04
CA GLY A 167 -0.35 -5.62 -27.24
C GLY A 167 -0.75 -5.54 -25.76
N ILE A 168 -1.49 -4.52 -25.35
CA ILE A 168 -2.04 -4.38 -23.98
C ILE A 168 -2.94 -5.56 -23.59
N ASP A 169 -3.61 -6.17 -24.57
CA ASP A 169 -4.44 -7.37 -24.47
C ASP A 169 -3.68 -8.61 -23.99
N ARG A 170 -2.34 -8.60 -24.06
CA ARG A 170 -1.47 -9.67 -23.54
C ARG A 170 -1.28 -9.61 -22.02
N LEU A 171 -1.61 -8.48 -21.38
CA LEU A 171 -1.58 -8.40 -19.93
C LEU A 171 -2.71 -9.24 -19.33
N PRO A 172 -2.51 -9.84 -18.13
CA PRO A 172 -3.60 -10.51 -17.43
C PRO A 172 -4.78 -9.57 -17.22
N GLU A 173 -6.00 -10.08 -17.39
CA GLU A 173 -7.24 -9.31 -17.22
C GLU A 173 -7.30 -8.57 -15.88
N SER A 174 -6.82 -9.21 -14.80
CA SER A 174 -6.74 -8.60 -13.48
C SER A 174 -5.87 -7.34 -13.43
N GLN A 175 -4.84 -7.22 -14.27
CA GLN A 175 -4.02 -6.01 -14.37
C GLN A 175 -4.75 -4.91 -15.15
N LEU A 176 -5.42 -5.27 -16.24
CA LEU A 176 -6.18 -4.35 -17.08
C LEU A 176 -7.33 -3.69 -16.31
N ILE A 177 -8.07 -4.48 -15.53
CA ILE A 177 -9.15 -3.97 -14.66
C ILE A 177 -8.62 -2.90 -13.70
N LYS A 178 -7.40 -3.04 -13.17
CA LYS A 178 -6.84 -2.05 -12.23
C LYS A 178 -6.39 -0.76 -12.93
N LEU A 179 -5.90 -0.85 -14.16
CA LEU A 179 -5.60 0.33 -14.99
C LEU A 179 -6.87 1.12 -15.29
N GLU A 180 -7.92 0.45 -15.79
CA GLU A 180 -9.21 1.09 -16.07
C GLU A 180 -9.86 1.65 -14.81
N ARG A 181 -9.77 0.93 -13.68
CA ARG A 181 -10.27 1.41 -12.39
C ARG A 181 -9.56 2.68 -11.95
N LEU A 182 -8.22 2.74 -12.03
CA LEU A 182 -7.47 3.95 -11.68
C LEU A 182 -7.86 5.12 -12.59
N LYS A 183 -7.97 4.89 -13.90
CA LYS A 183 -8.43 5.90 -14.87
C LYS A 183 -9.80 6.46 -14.49
N GLY A 184 -10.77 5.59 -14.18
CA GLY A 184 -12.11 6.02 -13.77
C GLY A 184 -12.13 6.81 -12.46
N ILE A 185 -11.30 6.44 -11.49
CA ILE A 185 -11.15 7.16 -10.22
C ILE A 185 -10.56 8.56 -10.47
N LEU A 186 -9.48 8.67 -11.25
CA LEU A 186 -8.86 9.96 -11.58
C LEU A 186 -9.84 10.90 -12.28
N ILE A 187 -10.62 10.38 -13.22
CA ILE A 187 -11.71 11.12 -13.88
C ILE A 187 -12.73 11.60 -12.83
N SER A 188 -13.17 10.71 -11.94
CA SER A 188 -14.19 11.04 -10.93
C SER A 188 -13.71 12.14 -9.97
N ILE A 189 -12.44 12.13 -9.56
CA ILE A 189 -11.85 13.17 -8.69
C ILE A 189 -11.95 14.55 -9.35
N GLU A 190 -11.66 14.66 -10.65
CA GLU A 190 -11.68 15.95 -11.33
C GLU A 190 -13.09 16.53 -11.45
N TYR A 191 -14.10 15.70 -11.68
CA TYR A 191 -15.50 16.11 -11.78
C TYR A 191 -16.19 16.40 -10.43
N MET A 192 -15.63 15.91 -9.33
CA MET A 192 -16.23 16.09 -8.00
C MET A 192 -15.70 17.36 -7.31
N PRO A 193 -16.55 18.07 -6.55
CA PRO A 193 -16.10 19.20 -5.73
C PRO A 193 -15.32 18.68 -4.50
N GLY A 194 -14.18 19.29 -4.21
CA GLY A 194 -13.35 18.94 -3.05
C GLY A 194 -12.98 17.46 -2.94
N GLY A 195 -12.73 17.00 -1.72
CA GLY A 195 -12.34 15.61 -1.41
C GLY A 195 -13.50 14.65 -1.12
N TYR A 196 -14.76 15.07 -1.25
CA TYR A 196 -15.94 14.31 -0.76
C TYR A 196 -16.04 12.89 -1.32
N TYR A 197 -15.72 12.72 -2.62
CA TYR A 197 -15.74 11.40 -3.26
C TYR A 197 -14.80 10.40 -2.57
N LEU A 198 -13.57 10.84 -2.29
CA LEU A 198 -12.55 10.00 -1.65
C LEU A 198 -12.86 9.81 -0.16
N GLN A 199 -13.31 10.86 0.53
CA GLN A 199 -13.71 10.77 1.95
C GLN A 199 -14.87 9.79 2.14
N SER A 200 -15.94 9.91 1.36
CA SER A 200 -17.08 8.97 1.42
C SER A 200 -16.66 7.54 1.08
N THR A 201 -15.76 7.36 0.11
CA THR A 201 -15.21 6.03 -0.21
C THR A 201 -14.38 5.48 0.96
N ASN A 202 -13.57 6.31 1.60
CA ASN A 202 -12.79 5.94 2.77
C ASN A 202 -13.67 5.48 3.93
N ASP A 203 -14.72 6.24 4.24
CA ASP A 203 -15.68 5.93 5.31
C ASP A 203 -16.40 4.60 5.04
N PHE A 204 -16.85 4.40 3.79
CA PHE A 204 -17.44 3.12 3.38
C PHE A 204 -16.46 1.96 3.58
N LEU A 205 -15.21 2.09 3.14
CA LEU A 205 -14.20 1.03 3.28
C LEU A 205 -13.86 0.73 4.74
N LYS A 206 -13.81 1.76 5.61
CA LYS A 206 -13.62 1.59 7.06
C LYS A 206 -14.74 0.78 7.68
N GLY A 207 -15.99 1.07 7.31
CA GLY A 207 -17.17 0.32 7.77
C GLY A 207 -17.18 -1.15 7.34
N GLN A 208 -16.36 -1.56 6.37
CA GLN A 208 -16.20 -2.98 5.99
C GLN A 208 -15.17 -3.73 6.83
N ILE A 209 -14.34 -3.04 7.64
CA ILE A 209 -13.29 -3.68 8.42
C ILE A 209 -13.87 -4.27 9.70
N ARG A 210 -13.90 -5.61 9.75
CA ARG A 210 -14.39 -6.32 10.93
C ARG A 210 -13.54 -6.06 12.17
N GLY A 211 -14.22 -5.75 13.26
CA GLY A 211 -13.63 -5.55 14.56
C GLY A 211 -13.09 -4.14 14.80
N GLN A 212 -13.32 -3.17 13.91
CA GLN A 212 -12.91 -1.77 14.16
C GLN A 212 -13.94 -0.96 14.92
N GLU A 213 -15.22 -1.18 14.67
CA GLU A 213 -16.33 -0.52 15.35
C GLU A 213 -17.00 -1.47 16.32
N GLU A 214 -17.17 -2.73 15.91
CA GLU A 214 -17.80 -3.80 16.67
C GLU A 214 -16.77 -4.71 17.37
N CYS A 215 -17.24 -5.51 18.32
CA CYS A 215 -16.44 -6.56 18.93
C CYS A 215 -16.13 -7.66 17.91
N LEU A 216 -14.85 -7.89 17.63
CA LEU A 216 -14.41 -8.92 16.68
C LEU A 216 -14.93 -10.34 17.01
N ALA A 217 -15.25 -10.62 18.28
CA ALA A 217 -15.59 -11.96 18.75
C ALA A 217 -17.10 -12.26 18.86
N CYS A 218 -17.93 -11.25 19.11
CA CYS A 218 -19.38 -11.39 19.31
C CYS A 218 -20.23 -10.41 18.50
N MET A 219 -19.61 -9.49 17.75
CA MET A 219 -20.26 -8.48 16.90
C MET A 219 -21.13 -7.48 17.68
N ASP A 220 -20.90 -7.34 18.98
CA ASP A 220 -21.50 -6.29 19.81
C ASP A 220 -20.98 -4.91 19.36
N GLU A 221 -21.88 -3.94 19.24
CA GLU A 221 -21.62 -2.62 18.66
C GLU A 221 -20.95 -1.65 19.64
N ASP A 222 -20.89 -1.99 20.95
CA ASP A 222 -20.21 -1.16 21.97
C ASP A 222 -19.02 -1.88 22.65
N PRO A 223 -17.92 -2.16 21.92
CA PRO A 223 -16.75 -2.79 22.49
C PRO A 223 -15.84 -1.80 23.25
N GLY A 224 -15.74 -1.99 24.57
CA GLY A 224 -14.96 -1.11 25.46
C GLY A 224 -13.43 -1.28 25.45
N MET A 225 -12.84 -2.24 24.71
CA MET A 225 -11.40 -2.55 24.79
C MET A 225 -10.74 -2.77 23.42
N LEU A 226 -9.60 -2.12 23.17
CA LEU A 226 -8.73 -2.43 22.03
C LEU A 226 -7.79 -3.60 22.32
N CYS A 227 -7.40 -4.34 21.28
CA CYS A 227 -6.32 -5.32 21.39
C CYS A 227 -5.04 -4.64 21.86
N SER A 228 -4.47 -5.11 22.99
CA SER A 228 -3.27 -4.51 23.59
C SER A 228 -2.01 -4.61 22.73
N GLN A 229 -1.95 -5.53 21.77
CA GLN A 229 -0.78 -5.71 20.89
C GLN A 229 -0.88 -4.92 19.59
N CYS A 230 -1.85 -5.22 18.72
CA CYS A 230 -1.97 -4.57 17.41
C CYS A 230 -2.73 -3.23 17.46
N LYS A 231 -3.50 -2.99 18.53
CA LYS A 231 -4.41 -1.84 18.69
C LYS A 231 -5.37 -1.65 17.49
N ALA A 232 -5.60 -2.70 16.70
CA ALA A 232 -6.29 -2.62 15.40
C ALA A 232 -7.71 -3.17 15.44
N VAL A 233 -8.06 -3.94 16.46
CA VAL A 233 -9.38 -4.54 16.63
C VAL A 233 -9.89 -4.34 18.05
N ARG A 234 -11.21 -4.34 18.23
CA ARG A 234 -11.92 -4.10 19.47
C ARG A 234 -12.60 -5.37 20.00
N PHE A 235 -12.80 -5.38 21.32
CA PHE A 235 -13.44 -6.43 22.09
C PHE A 235 -14.25 -5.82 23.24
N CYS A 236 -15.33 -6.49 23.66
CA CYS A 236 -16.05 -6.09 24.88
C CYS A 236 -15.21 -6.29 26.14
N GLY A 237 -14.28 -7.27 26.12
CA GLY A 237 -13.42 -7.59 27.26
C GLY A 237 -12.49 -8.76 26.99
N LYS A 238 -11.79 -9.22 28.05
CA LYS A 238 -10.75 -10.26 27.96
C LYS A 238 -11.28 -11.60 27.44
N GLU A 239 -12.52 -11.96 27.76
CA GLU A 239 -13.12 -13.22 27.30
C GLU A 239 -13.29 -13.24 25.78
N CYS A 240 -13.84 -12.16 25.21
CA CYS A 240 -13.97 -11.99 23.77
C CYS A 240 -12.60 -11.95 23.08
N GLN A 241 -11.62 -11.28 23.68
CA GLN A 241 -10.24 -11.28 23.18
C GLN A 241 -9.64 -12.69 23.15
N LEU A 242 -9.81 -13.49 24.22
CA LEU A 242 -9.31 -14.86 24.29
C LEU A 242 -10.01 -15.78 23.27
N LYS A 243 -11.33 -15.60 23.07
CA LYS A 243 -12.10 -16.31 22.05
C LYS A 243 -11.55 -16.03 20.65
N ALA A 244 -11.40 -14.75 20.29
CA ALA A 244 -10.83 -14.34 19.01
C ALA A 244 -9.35 -14.77 18.85
N TRP A 245 -8.58 -14.76 19.94
CA TRP A 245 -7.21 -15.24 19.94
C TRP A 245 -7.12 -16.71 19.54
N ARG A 246 -7.98 -17.55 20.12
CA ARG A 246 -8.09 -18.98 19.78
C ARG A 246 -8.60 -19.21 18.36
N SER A 247 -9.50 -18.37 17.86
CA SER A 247 -10.07 -18.49 16.51
C SER A 247 -9.15 -17.99 15.39
N GLY A 248 -7.99 -17.40 15.72
CA GLY A 248 -6.96 -17.08 14.74
C GLY A 248 -6.42 -15.66 14.76
N HIS A 249 -6.94 -14.75 15.61
CA HIS A 249 -6.42 -13.38 15.72
C HIS A 249 -4.90 -13.37 15.98
N LYS A 250 -4.40 -14.33 16.77
CA LYS A 250 -2.96 -14.50 17.07
C LYS A 250 -2.07 -14.64 15.82
N ASN A 251 -2.61 -15.14 14.72
CA ASN A 251 -1.84 -15.34 13.48
C ASN A 251 -1.70 -14.04 12.68
N ARG A 252 -2.52 -13.03 13.00
CA ARG A 252 -2.56 -11.72 12.33
C ARG A 252 -2.35 -10.54 13.29
N CYS A 253 -1.90 -10.83 14.50
CA CYS A 253 -1.69 -9.84 15.54
C CYS A 253 -0.19 -9.63 15.74
N TRP A 254 0.29 -8.50 15.24
CA TRP A 254 1.65 -8.00 15.41
C TRP A 254 1.63 -6.65 16.13
N VAL A 255 2.66 -6.41 16.92
CA VAL A 255 2.94 -5.09 17.49
C VAL A 255 3.27 -4.14 16.35
N MET A 256 2.60 -2.99 16.32
CA MET A 256 2.95 -1.92 15.40
C MET A 256 4.23 -1.25 15.89
N VAL A 257 5.24 -1.23 15.03
CA VAL A 257 6.40 -0.36 15.23
C VAL A 257 6.04 0.97 14.58
N GLU A 258 5.78 1.98 15.41
CA GLU A 258 5.55 3.37 14.97
C GLU A 258 6.83 3.94 14.33
#